data_AF-A0A2V8Q7B0-F1
#
_entry.id   AF-A0A2V8Q7B0-F1
#
_cell.length_a   1.000
_cell.length_b   1.000
_cell.length_c   1.000
_cell.angle_alpha   90.00
_cell.angle_beta   90.00
_cell.angle_gamma   90.00
#
_symmetry.space_group_name_H-M   'P 1'
#
loop_
_entity.id
_entity.type
_entity.pdbx_description
1 polymer ?
#
loop_
_entity_poly.entity_id
_entity_poly.type
_entity_poly.pdbx_seq_one_letter_code
_entity_poly.pdbx_strand_id
1 'polypeptide(L)'
;MNRKALGRGLGALLGSDQTVSTGPDTLEIDVDLIDPGSMQPRTRFEDEPLERLAESIKEHGIVQPILVRRRGERYELVAGERRWRAAQKAGLTRIPAVVRDVPDKDLLEIALTENIQREDLNPIEEAHAYKNLIETVGLTQEAVASKFGRDRSYITNYLRLLRLPEDVQRLVEEGRLSTGHARTVLGVPHPDQQRRLTQQILEKELSVRATEALVKKFLGETPRANQAKQVSDDPNVRAAETKLRRALGTQVKINQSSSDGSGKIEITFFNNRDLDRIYQLLTRSTQ
;
A
#
# COMPACT_ATOMS: atom_id res chain seq x y z
N MET A 1 32.51 -49.48 -43.75
CA MET A 1 31.96 -48.14 -44.08
C MET A 1 31.10 -47.67 -42.91
N ASN A 2 31.07 -46.35 -42.67
CA ASN A 2 30.35 -45.59 -41.62
C ASN A 2 30.95 -45.54 -40.20
N ARG A 3 31.88 -44.60 -40.00
CA ARG A 3 31.99 -43.81 -38.76
C ARG A 3 31.09 -42.58 -38.92
N LYS A 4 30.03 -42.47 -38.10
CA LYS A 4 29.20 -41.26 -38.02
C LYS A 4 29.51 -40.55 -36.70
N ALA A 5 29.77 -39.25 -36.81
CA ALA A 5 30.36 -38.39 -35.81
C ALA A 5 29.45 -38.13 -34.59
N LEU A 6 30.03 -38.25 -33.39
CA LEU A 6 29.64 -37.47 -32.21
C LEU A 6 30.79 -36.50 -31.92
N GLY A 7 30.56 -35.21 -32.08
CA GLY A 7 31.62 -34.21 -31.87
C GLY A 7 31.33 -32.85 -32.49
N ARG A 8 30.14 -32.29 -32.23
CA ARG A 8 29.84 -30.87 -32.46
C ARG A 8 28.87 -30.46 -31.36
N GLY A 9 29.39 -29.97 -30.24
CA GLY A 9 28.50 -29.53 -29.16
C GLY A 9 29.17 -28.97 -27.92
N LEU A 10 30.45 -29.26 -27.67
CA LEU A 10 31.14 -28.73 -26.48
C LEU A 10 32.01 -27.50 -26.74
N GLY A 11 32.41 -27.25 -28.00
CA GLY A 11 33.13 -26.03 -28.37
C GLY A 11 32.26 -24.78 -28.58
N ALA A 12 30.92 -24.93 -28.57
CA ALA A 12 29.99 -23.81 -28.74
C ALA A 12 29.47 -23.24 -27.39
N LEU A 13 29.79 -23.89 -26.27
CA LEU A 13 29.40 -23.45 -24.93
C LEU A 13 30.55 -22.77 -24.16
N LEU A 14 31.77 -22.82 -24.70
CA LEU A 14 32.95 -22.15 -24.17
C LEU A 14 33.52 -21.23 -25.25
N GLY A 15 32.68 -20.30 -25.69
CA GLY A 15 33.09 -19.14 -26.49
C GLY A 15 33.81 -18.15 -25.58
N SER A 16 35.12 -18.14 -25.70
CA SER A 16 36.02 -17.07 -25.28
C SER A 16 35.63 -15.75 -25.98
N ASP A 17 34.83 -14.95 -25.29
CA ASP A 17 34.98 -13.49 -25.12
C ASP A 17 33.67 -13.03 -24.47
N GLN A 18 33.67 -12.98 -23.13
CA GLN A 18 32.66 -12.21 -22.41
C GLN A 18 32.99 -10.73 -22.57
N THR A 19 32.86 -10.21 -23.78
CA THR A 19 32.39 -8.84 -23.95
C THR A 19 30.94 -8.87 -23.52
N VAL A 20 30.73 -8.62 -22.22
CA VAL A 20 29.40 -8.37 -21.65
C VAL A 20 28.81 -7.25 -22.49
N SER A 21 27.91 -7.59 -23.40
CA SER A 21 27.18 -6.63 -24.21
C SER A 21 26.28 -5.86 -23.26
N THR A 22 26.81 -4.78 -22.70
CA THR A 22 26.03 -3.70 -22.13
C THR A 22 25.00 -3.27 -23.17
N GLY A 23 23.72 -3.16 -22.77
CA GLY A 23 22.67 -2.66 -23.64
C GLY A 23 23.05 -1.29 -24.27
N PRO A 24 22.37 -0.88 -25.35
CA PRO A 24 22.81 0.21 -26.25
C PRO A 24 23.02 1.61 -25.62
N ASP A 25 22.75 1.81 -24.32
CA ASP A 25 22.85 3.11 -23.62
C ASP A 25 23.86 3.13 -22.44
N THR A 26 24.74 2.14 -22.30
CA THR A 26 25.73 2.14 -21.19
C THR A 26 27.08 2.70 -21.65
N LEU A 27 27.60 3.67 -20.92
CA LEU A 27 28.88 4.35 -21.14
C LEU A 27 29.81 4.12 -19.95
N GLU A 28 31.11 3.99 -20.20
CA GLU A 28 32.13 4.00 -19.15
C GLU A 28 32.48 5.45 -18.79
N ILE A 29 32.23 5.86 -17.55
CA ILE A 29 32.43 7.23 -17.07
C ILE A 29 33.51 7.24 -15.99
N ASP A 30 34.39 8.24 -16.04
CA ASP A 30 35.38 8.46 -14.99
C ASP A 30 34.69 8.74 -13.65
N VAL A 31 35.10 8.01 -12.62
CA VAL A 31 34.47 8.10 -11.29
C VAL A 31 34.56 9.52 -10.72
N ASP A 32 35.61 10.26 -11.06
CA ASP A 32 35.86 11.65 -10.63
C ASP A 32 34.99 12.69 -11.35
N LEU A 33 34.34 12.32 -12.44
CA LEU A 33 33.38 13.17 -13.16
C LEU A 33 31.95 13.04 -12.60
N ILE A 34 31.72 12.13 -11.65
CA ILE A 34 30.41 11.87 -11.07
C ILE A 34 30.32 12.56 -9.70
N ASP A 35 29.35 13.46 -9.59
CA ASP A 35 29.00 14.15 -8.36
C ASP A 35 27.88 13.40 -7.61
N PRO A 36 27.87 13.44 -6.26
CA PRO A 36 26.82 12.83 -5.46
C PRO A 36 25.46 13.49 -5.72
N GLY A 37 24.40 12.68 -5.69
CA GLY A 37 23.04 13.17 -5.91
C GLY A 37 22.58 14.11 -4.80
N SER A 38 22.03 15.26 -5.18
CA SER A 38 21.55 16.32 -4.26
C SER A 38 20.36 15.93 -3.36
N MET A 39 19.69 14.80 -3.64
CA MET A 39 18.42 14.40 -3.01
C MET A 39 18.44 12.95 -2.54
N GLN A 40 19.32 12.61 -1.58
CA GLN A 40 19.35 11.27 -0.96
C GLN A 40 19.25 11.35 0.58
N PRO A 41 18.14 10.91 1.20
CA PRO A 41 17.92 11.05 2.64
C PRO A 41 18.65 10.01 3.53
N ARG A 42 19.49 9.12 2.98
CA ARG A 42 20.14 8.09 3.80
C ARG A 42 21.25 8.69 4.67
N THR A 43 20.90 8.95 5.93
CA THR A 43 21.81 9.52 6.94
C THR A 43 22.58 8.43 7.70
N ARG A 44 22.31 7.15 7.46
CA ARG A 44 23.06 6.02 8.01
C ARG A 44 23.36 5.00 6.92
N PHE A 45 24.62 4.93 6.51
CA PHE A 45 25.13 3.77 5.81
C PHE A 45 25.89 2.96 6.84
N GLU A 46 25.46 1.72 7.08
CA GLU A 46 26.28 0.76 7.81
C GLU A 46 27.52 0.51 6.95
N ASP A 47 28.71 0.71 7.52
CA ASP A 47 29.99 0.66 6.80
C ASP A 47 30.42 -0.78 6.46
N GLU A 48 29.99 -1.76 7.26
CA GLU A 48 30.39 -3.18 7.15
C GLU A 48 29.93 -3.85 5.82
N PRO A 49 28.72 -3.59 5.29
CA PRO A 49 28.29 -4.12 3.99
C PRO A 49 28.93 -3.44 2.77
N LEU A 50 29.66 -2.32 2.93
CA LEU A 50 30.30 -1.61 1.81
C LEU A 50 31.65 -2.22 1.43
N GLU A 51 32.40 -2.73 2.41
CA GLU A 51 33.72 -3.34 2.22
C GLU A 51 33.66 -4.60 1.37
N ARG A 52 32.73 -5.51 1.68
CA ARG A 52 32.49 -6.73 0.89
C ARG A 52 32.08 -6.41 -0.55
N LEU A 53 31.31 -5.34 -0.75
CA LEU A 53 30.90 -4.91 -2.08
C LEU A 53 32.07 -4.32 -2.87
N ALA A 54 32.95 -3.56 -2.22
CA ALA A 54 34.16 -3.02 -2.85
C ALA A 54 35.12 -4.13 -3.27
N GLU A 55 35.29 -5.17 -2.45
CA GLU A 55 36.11 -6.34 -2.78
C GLU A 55 35.53 -7.13 -3.96
N SER A 56 34.22 -7.36 -3.95
CA SER A 56 33.50 -7.98 -5.07
C SER A 56 33.62 -7.18 -6.37
N ILE A 57 33.49 -5.85 -6.30
CA ILE A 57 33.64 -4.94 -7.45
C ILE A 57 35.09 -4.89 -7.95
N LYS A 58 36.09 -5.02 -7.07
CA LYS A 58 37.50 -5.08 -7.47
C LYS A 58 37.81 -6.33 -8.29
N GLU A 59 37.20 -7.46 -7.94
CA GLU A 59 37.39 -8.74 -8.64
C GLU A 59 36.57 -8.88 -9.92
N HIS A 60 35.30 -8.45 -9.89
CA HIS A 60 34.33 -8.75 -10.97
C HIS A 60 33.86 -7.49 -11.73
N GLY A 61 34.29 -6.30 -11.32
CA GLY A 61 33.77 -5.05 -11.84
C GLY A 61 32.33 -4.78 -11.41
N ILE A 62 31.73 -3.74 -11.97
CA ILE A 62 30.32 -3.42 -11.74
C ILE A 62 29.47 -4.13 -12.79
N VAL A 63 28.75 -5.17 -12.37
CA VAL A 63 27.87 -5.94 -13.27
C VAL A 63 26.61 -5.14 -13.66
N GLN A 64 26.05 -4.37 -12.73
CA GLN A 64 24.86 -3.56 -12.98
C GLN A 64 25.23 -2.08 -13.05
N PRO A 65 25.04 -1.40 -14.20
CA PRO A 65 25.47 -0.02 -14.37
C PRO A 65 24.74 0.93 -13.43
N ILE A 66 25.41 2.03 -13.07
CA ILE A 66 24.82 3.12 -12.29
C ILE A 66 23.98 4.03 -13.19
N LEU A 67 23.06 4.80 -12.61
CA LEU A 67 22.26 5.79 -13.36
C LEU A 67 22.77 7.19 -13.06
N VAL A 68 23.15 7.92 -14.11
CA VAL A 68 23.63 9.30 -14.00
C VAL A 68 22.90 10.23 -14.97
N ARG A 69 22.83 11.51 -14.62
CA ARG A 69 22.41 12.58 -15.52
C ARG A 69 23.57 13.47 -15.91
N ARG A 70 23.54 14.07 -17.10
CA ARG A 70 24.56 15.02 -17.52
C ARG A 70 24.31 16.39 -16.89
N ARG A 71 25.34 17.01 -16.32
CA ARG A 71 25.35 18.36 -15.73
C ARG A 71 26.54 19.12 -16.29
N GLY A 72 26.38 19.66 -17.51
CA GLY A 72 27.47 20.29 -18.25
C GLY A 72 28.54 19.28 -18.66
N GLU A 73 29.77 19.47 -18.18
CA GLU A 73 30.92 18.58 -18.40
C GLU A 73 31.03 17.45 -17.35
N ARG A 74 30.17 17.46 -16.33
CA ARG A 74 30.14 16.46 -15.24
C ARG A 74 28.85 15.66 -15.27
N TYR A 75 28.77 14.66 -14.40
CA TYR A 75 27.60 13.81 -14.23
C TYR A 75 27.12 13.90 -12.78
N GLU A 76 25.81 13.81 -12.57
CA GLU A 76 25.25 13.69 -11.22
C GLU A 76 24.61 12.33 -11.05
N LEU A 77 24.92 11.69 -9.92
CA LEU A 77 24.43 10.36 -9.60
C LEU A 77 22.93 10.40 -9.24
N VAL A 78 22.14 9.61 -9.96
CA VAL A 78 20.70 9.46 -9.71
C VAL A 78 20.44 8.23 -8.86
N ALA A 79 21.03 7.10 -9.23
CA ALA A 79 20.85 5.82 -8.53
C ALA A 79 22.12 4.98 -8.55
N GLY A 80 22.33 4.21 -7.47
CA GLY A 80 23.50 3.35 -7.32
C GLY A 80 24.60 3.88 -6.38
N GLU A 81 24.28 4.76 -5.43
CA GLU A 81 25.21 5.34 -4.44
C GLU A 81 26.19 4.34 -3.84
N ARG A 82 25.70 3.18 -3.40
CA ARG A 82 26.53 2.13 -2.80
C ARG A 82 27.55 1.54 -3.78
N ARG A 83 27.18 1.41 -5.06
CA ARG A 83 28.05 0.90 -6.13
C ARG A 83 29.12 1.94 -6.48
N TRP A 84 28.74 3.21 -6.61
CA TRP A 84 29.68 4.31 -6.86
C TRP A 84 30.71 4.47 -5.71
N ARG A 85 30.26 4.48 -4.45
CA ARG A 85 31.17 4.53 -3.28
C ARG A 85 32.06 3.30 -3.17
N ALA A 86 31.51 2.11 -3.41
CA ALA A 86 32.31 0.87 -3.41
C ALA A 86 33.34 0.86 -4.54
N ALA A 87 33.01 1.42 -5.72
CA ALA A 87 33.95 1.56 -6.83
C ALA A 87 35.07 2.56 -6.56
N GLN A 88 34.76 3.70 -5.91
CA GLN A 88 35.78 4.63 -5.39
C GLN A 88 36.72 3.93 -4.42
N LYS A 89 36.16 3.17 -3.47
CA LYS A 89 36.95 2.41 -2.47
C LYS A 89 37.76 1.28 -3.10
N ALA A 90 37.25 0.66 -4.18
CA ALA A 90 37.95 -0.36 -4.95
C ALA A 90 39.07 0.21 -5.85
N GLY A 91 39.14 1.54 -6.00
CA GLY A 91 40.14 2.21 -6.82
C GLY A 91 39.89 2.12 -8.33
N LEU A 92 38.63 1.92 -8.75
CA LEU A 92 38.27 1.93 -10.17
C LEU A 92 38.31 3.35 -10.71
N THR A 93 38.96 3.54 -11.86
CA THR A 93 39.00 4.83 -12.56
C THR A 93 37.75 5.10 -13.38
N ARG A 94 37.17 4.05 -13.99
CA ARG A 94 35.96 4.12 -14.81
C ARG A 94 34.93 3.10 -14.38
N ILE A 95 33.66 3.47 -14.50
CA ILE A 95 32.53 2.61 -14.16
C ILE A 95 31.43 2.66 -15.21
N PRO A 96 30.72 1.55 -15.44
CA PRO A 96 29.60 1.49 -16.36
C PRO A 96 28.42 2.29 -15.79
N ALA A 97 27.94 3.24 -16.59
CA ALA A 97 26.87 4.15 -16.25
C ALA A 97 25.92 4.33 -17.42
N VAL A 98 24.62 4.36 -17.15
CA VAL A 98 23.61 4.75 -18.13
C VAL A 98 23.40 6.25 -17.97
N VAL A 99 23.68 7.01 -19.04
CA VAL A 99 23.42 8.46 -19.08
C VAL A 99 22.01 8.67 -19.59
N ARG A 100 21.15 9.30 -18.77
CA ARG A 100 19.83 9.73 -19.23
C ARG A 100 19.65 11.22 -19.01
N ASP A 101 19.40 11.95 -20.10
CA ASP A 101 18.90 13.32 -20.06
C ASP A 101 17.42 13.29 -19.72
N VAL A 102 17.14 13.07 -18.45
CA VAL A 102 15.79 13.02 -17.91
C VAL A 102 15.61 14.28 -17.07
N PRO A 103 14.50 15.02 -17.22
CA PRO A 103 14.20 16.17 -16.39
C PRO A 103 14.34 15.83 -14.90
N ASP A 104 14.81 16.78 -14.09
CA ASP A 104 15.02 16.57 -12.65
C ASP A 104 13.82 15.90 -11.96
N LYS A 105 12.62 16.23 -12.43
CA LYS A 105 11.34 15.68 -11.97
C LYS A 105 11.17 14.19 -12.25
N ASP A 106 11.49 13.76 -13.46
CA ASP A 106 11.30 12.37 -13.91
C ASP A 106 12.39 11.46 -13.31
N LEU A 107 13.61 11.97 -13.09
CA LEU A 107 14.65 11.25 -12.35
C LEU A 107 14.30 11.07 -10.89
N LEU A 108 13.78 12.13 -10.26
CA LEU A 108 13.31 12.08 -8.89
C LEU A 108 12.15 11.09 -8.76
N GLU A 109 11.23 11.08 -9.72
CA GLU A 109 10.13 10.12 -9.76
C GLU A 109 10.64 8.67 -9.87
N ILE A 110 11.60 8.40 -10.75
CA ILE A 110 12.20 7.06 -10.90
C ILE A 110 12.87 6.63 -9.59
N ALA A 111 13.71 7.49 -9.00
CA ALA A 111 14.44 7.18 -7.77
C ALA A 111 13.49 6.93 -6.59
N LEU A 112 12.43 7.73 -6.45
CA LEU A 112 11.41 7.55 -5.41
C LEU A 112 10.57 6.30 -5.65
N THR A 113 10.25 5.98 -6.90
CA THR A 113 9.49 4.77 -7.25
C THR A 113 10.28 3.50 -6.96
N GLU A 114 11.58 3.45 -7.32
CA GLU A 114 12.47 2.33 -6.98
C GLU A 114 12.53 2.10 -5.46
N ASN A 115 12.61 3.20 -4.68
CA ASN A 115 12.64 3.09 -3.23
C ASN A 115 11.36 2.48 -2.64
N ILE A 116 10.19 2.79 -3.23
CA ILE A 116 8.88 2.25 -2.81
C ILE A 116 8.71 0.78 -3.20
N GLN A 117 9.29 0.35 -4.31
CA GLN A 117 9.19 -1.03 -4.79
C GLN A 117 10.04 -2.04 -3.99
N ARG A 118 10.69 -1.60 -2.91
CA ARG A 118 11.41 -2.49 -2.00
C ARG A 118 10.41 -3.31 -1.17
N GLU A 119 10.63 -4.63 -1.13
CA GLU A 119 9.72 -5.58 -0.48
C GLU A 119 9.62 -5.43 1.05
N ASP A 120 10.53 -4.67 1.66
CA ASP A 120 10.71 -4.62 3.12
C ASP A 120 10.21 -3.32 3.79
N LEU A 121 9.50 -2.45 3.06
CA LEU A 121 9.05 -1.18 3.63
C LEU A 121 7.98 -1.38 4.69
N ASN A 122 8.13 -0.70 5.83
CA ASN A 122 7.09 -0.65 6.83
C ASN A 122 5.97 0.34 6.41
N PRO A 123 4.75 0.24 7.00
CA PRO A 123 3.62 1.06 6.57
C PRO A 123 3.81 2.58 6.70
N ILE A 124 4.62 3.04 7.65
CA ILE A 124 4.90 4.46 7.86
C ILE A 124 5.93 4.96 6.84
N GLU A 125 6.95 4.16 6.53
CA GLU A 125 7.90 4.45 5.45
C GLU A 125 7.20 4.52 4.09
N GLU A 126 6.29 3.58 3.81
CA GLU A 126 5.48 3.57 2.59
C GLU A 126 4.63 4.85 2.50
N ALA A 127 4.01 5.27 3.61
CA ALA A 127 3.24 6.51 3.68
C ALA A 127 4.11 7.77 3.44
N HIS A 128 5.31 7.82 4.02
CA HIS A 128 6.27 8.91 3.77
C HIS A 128 6.71 8.95 2.31
N ALA A 129 6.93 7.80 1.70
CA ALA A 129 7.34 7.72 0.31
C ALA A 129 6.23 8.18 -0.65
N TYR A 130 4.97 7.82 -0.38
CA TYR A 130 3.82 8.38 -1.11
C TYR A 130 3.69 9.89 -0.94
N LYS A 131 3.89 10.40 0.28
CA LYS A 131 3.87 11.84 0.56
C LYS A 131 4.96 12.56 -0.24
N ASN A 132 6.17 12.01 -0.25
CA ASN A 132 7.30 12.57 -0.99
C ASN A 132 7.01 12.61 -2.50
N LEU A 133 6.45 11.56 -3.10
CA LEU A 133 6.06 11.57 -4.52
C LEU A 133 5.03 12.67 -4.82
N ILE A 134 4.04 12.87 -3.94
CA ILE A 134 3.01 13.88 -4.14
C ILE A 134 3.59 15.29 -4.02
N GLU A 135 4.42 15.54 -3.01
CA GLU A 135 4.94 16.89 -2.72
C GLU A 135 6.10 17.30 -3.65
N THR A 136 6.99 16.38 -3.99
CA THR A 136 8.20 16.69 -4.77
C THR A 136 8.00 16.54 -6.27
N VAL A 137 7.27 15.50 -6.70
CA VAL A 137 6.96 15.25 -8.11
C VAL A 137 5.62 15.89 -8.50
N GLY A 138 4.81 16.33 -7.53
CA GLY A 138 3.51 16.95 -7.83
C GLY A 138 2.49 15.95 -8.40
N LEU A 139 2.66 14.65 -8.11
CA LEU A 139 1.69 13.63 -8.51
C LEU A 139 0.40 13.75 -7.69
N THR A 140 -0.73 13.44 -8.32
CA THR A 140 -1.99 13.30 -7.58
C THR A 140 -2.03 11.94 -6.87
N GLN A 141 -2.85 11.83 -5.81
CA GLN A 141 -3.07 10.54 -5.14
C GLN A 141 -3.58 9.45 -6.11
N GLU A 142 -4.35 9.83 -7.13
CA GLU A 142 -4.85 8.94 -8.18
C GLU A 142 -3.70 8.42 -9.06
N ALA A 143 -2.78 9.30 -9.45
CA ALA A 143 -1.62 8.93 -10.27
C ALA A 143 -0.67 8.00 -9.51
N VAL A 144 -0.42 8.27 -8.23
CA VAL A 144 0.35 7.39 -7.34
C VAL A 144 -0.34 6.03 -7.23
N ALA A 145 -1.64 6.00 -6.96
CA ALA A 145 -2.41 4.76 -6.83
C ALA A 145 -2.32 3.88 -8.09
N SER A 146 -2.56 4.45 -9.27
CA SER A 146 -2.45 3.76 -10.56
C SER A 146 -1.05 3.21 -10.80
N LYS A 147 0.00 3.98 -10.49
CA LYS A 147 1.40 3.58 -10.67
C LYS A 147 1.80 2.37 -9.82
N PHE A 148 1.24 2.25 -8.61
CA PHE A 148 1.52 1.13 -7.70
C PHE A 148 0.46 0.02 -7.74
N GLY A 149 -0.49 0.07 -8.68
CA GLY A 149 -1.56 -0.94 -8.77
C GLY A 149 -2.45 -1.00 -7.53
N ARG A 150 -2.67 0.14 -6.88
CA ARG A 150 -3.50 0.30 -5.68
C ARG A 150 -4.71 1.18 -5.96
N ASP A 151 -5.70 1.11 -5.08
CA ASP A 151 -6.81 2.05 -5.09
C ASP A 151 -6.39 3.41 -4.50
N ARG A 152 -6.99 4.50 -4.97
CA ARG A 152 -6.79 5.83 -4.37
C ARG A 152 -7.08 5.85 -2.87
N SER A 153 -8.05 5.05 -2.42
CA SER A 153 -8.40 4.93 -1.01
C SER A 153 -7.23 4.36 -0.18
N TYR A 154 -6.43 3.46 -0.74
CA TYR A 154 -5.23 2.91 -0.11
C TYR A 154 -4.22 4.01 0.16
N ILE A 155 -3.85 4.80 -0.87
CA ILE A 155 -2.92 5.94 -0.75
C ILE A 155 -3.43 6.95 0.28
N THR A 156 -4.72 7.28 0.23
CA THR A 156 -5.35 8.20 1.20
C THR A 156 -5.20 7.69 2.64
N ASN A 157 -5.46 6.40 2.87
CA ASN A 157 -5.39 5.81 4.20
C ASN A 157 -3.96 5.80 4.74
N TYR A 158 -2.97 5.48 3.90
CA TYR A 158 -1.56 5.51 4.27
C TYR A 158 -1.09 6.92 4.64
N LEU A 159 -1.39 7.92 3.80
CA LEU A 159 -1.05 9.32 4.11
C LEU A 159 -1.68 9.82 5.41
N ARG A 160 -2.86 9.30 5.79
CA ARG A 160 -3.50 9.64 7.06
C ARG A 160 -2.74 9.08 8.27
N LEU A 161 -2.00 7.98 8.13
CA LEU A 161 -1.19 7.41 9.23
C LEU A 161 -0.16 8.43 9.76
N LEU A 162 0.37 9.27 8.87
CA LEU A 162 1.32 10.34 9.22
C LEU A 162 0.71 11.45 10.10
N ARG A 163 -0.61 11.45 10.33
CA ARG A 163 -1.30 12.38 11.23
C ARG A 163 -1.37 11.86 12.67
N LEU A 164 -0.99 10.60 12.91
CA LEU A 164 -0.91 10.04 14.25
C LEU A 164 0.25 10.69 15.03
N PRO A 165 0.20 10.68 16.37
CA PRO A 165 1.35 11.03 17.20
C PRO A 165 2.56 10.16 16.88
N GLU A 166 3.77 10.72 16.92
CA GLU A 166 5.01 9.99 16.57
C GLU A 166 5.19 8.70 17.38
N ASP A 167 4.80 8.71 18.65
CA ASP A 167 4.84 7.54 19.53
C ASP A 167 3.88 6.43 19.06
N VAL A 168 2.73 6.79 18.48
CA VAL A 168 1.80 5.82 17.88
C VAL A 168 2.27 5.35 16.50
N GLN A 169 2.87 6.24 15.70
CA GLN A 169 3.47 5.85 14.41
C GLN A 169 4.56 4.80 14.60
N ARG A 170 5.43 4.99 15.61
CA ARG A 170 6.51 4.04 15.93
C ARG A 170 5.98 2.64 16.26
N LEU A 171 4.84 2.54 16.94
CA LEU A 171 4.20 1.25 17.20
C LEU A 171 3.70 0.55 15.92
N VAL A 172 3.35 1.32 14.89
CA VAL A 172 2.99 0.80 13.56
C VAL A 172 4.24 0.35 12.80
N GLU A 173 5.33 1.13 12.86
CA GLU A 173 6.63 0.76 12.29
C GLU A 173 7.15 -0.56 12.88
N GLU A 174 7.09 -0.71 14.20
CA GLU A 174 7.49 -1.92 14.92
C GLU A 174 6.54 -3.13 14.70
N GLY A 175 5.43 -2.94 13.98
CA GLY A 175 4.42 -3.98 13.75
C GLY A 175 3.56 -4.34 14.97
N ARG A 176 3.75 -3.64 16.11
CA ARG A 176 2.98 -3.84 17.34
C ARG A 176 1.53 -3.33 17.22
N LEU A 177 1.30 -2.36 16.33
CA LEU A 177 -0.02 -1.83 15.99
C LEU A 177 -0.28 -2.02 14.50
N SER A 178 -1.30 -2.79 14.15
CA SER A 178 -1.68 -2.97 12.74
C SER A 178 -2.18 -1.67 12.10
N THR A 179 -2.06 -1.57 10.77
CA THR A 179 -2.61 -0.44 10.00
C THR A 179 -4.13 -0.29 10.17
N GLY A 180 -4.84 -1.40 10.37
CA GLY A 180 -6.26 -1.41 10.72
C GLY A 180 -6.54 -0.68 12.02
N HIS A 181 -5.83 -1.03 13.10
CA HIS A 181 -5.94 -0.34 14.39
C HIS A 181 -5.58 1.13 14.28
N ALA A 182 -4.45 1.44 13.62
CA ALA A 182 -3.99 2.82 13.43
C ALA A 182 -5.04 3.70 12.73
N ARG A 183 -5.70 3.17 11.69
CA ARG A 183 -6.80 3.84 11.00
C ARG A 183 -8.02 4.09 11.88
N THR A 184 -8.32 3.16 12.78
CA THR A 184 -9.42 3.32 13.74
C THR A 184 -9.08 4.38 14.79
N VAL A 185 -7.85 4.37 15.31
CA VAL A 185 -7.35 5.37 16.27
C VAL A 185 -7.39 6.78 15.69
N LEU A 186 -7.06 6.94 14.40
CA LEU A 186 -7.17 8.22 13.67
C LEU A 186 -8.58 8.83 13.65
N GLY A 187 -9.63 8.07 13.94
CA GLY A 187 -10.99 8.59 14.08
C GLY A 187 -11.18 9.46 15.32
N VAL A 188 -10.28 9.37 16.30
CA VAL A 188 -10.34 10.13 17.56
C VAL A 188 -9.69 11.52 17.37
N PRO A 189 -10.32 12.64 17.76
CA PRO A 189 -9.83 13.98 17.40
C PRO A 189 -8.54 14.41 18.10
N HIS A 190 -8.34 14.01 19.37
CA HIS A 190 -7.23 14.52 20.18
C HIS A 190 -6.05 13.54 20.29
N PRO A 191 -4.79 13.99 20.11
CA PRO A 191 -3.59 13.17 20.26
C PRO A 191 -3.51 12.38 21.57
N ASP A 192 -3.85 13.00 22.71
CA ASP A 192 -3.77 12.32 24.00
C ASP A 192 -4.81 11.21 24.15
N GLN A 193 -5.97 11.38 23.52
CA GLN A 193 -7.00 10.34 23.48
C GLN A 193 -6.59 9.20 22.55
N GLN A 194 -5.95 9.52 21.41
CA GLN A 194 -5.37 8.53 20.52
C GLN A 194 -4.31 7.68 21.25
N ARG A 195 -3.41 8.30 22.02
CA ARG A 195 -2.41 7.59 22.84
C ARG A 195 -3.05 6.66 23.86
N ARG A 196 -4.01 7.16 24.64
CA ARG A 196 -4.73 6.36 25.64
C ARG A 196 -5.47 5.18 25.02
N LEU A 197 -6.10 5.40 23.86
CA LEU A 197 -6.77 4.35 23.12
C LEU A 197 -5.78 3.29 22.61
N THR A 198 -4.67 3.71 22.01
CA THR A 198 -3.60 2.82 21.56
C THR A 198 -3.08 1.94 22.70
N GLN A 199 -2.84 2.54 23.87
CA GLN A 199 -2.44 1.79 25.06
C GLN A 199 -3.48 0.74 25.46
N GLN A 200 -4.76 1.08 25.47
CA GLN A 200 -5.83 0.11 25.76
C GLN A 200 -5.94 -1.01 24.72
N ILE A 201 -5.68 -0.73 23.44
CA ILE A 201 -5.65 -1.75 22.38
C ILE A 201 -4.54 -2.76 22.66
N LEU A 202 -3.35 -2.28 23.04
CA LEU A 202 -2.19 -3.13 23.33
C LEU A 202 -2.38 -3.93 24.62
N GLU A 203 -2.85 -3.31 25.70
CA GLU A 203 -3.05 -3.98 27.00
C GLU A 203 -4.12 -5.07 26.96
N LYS A 204 -5.17 -4.87 26.15
CA LYS A 204 -6.32 -5.80 26.06
C LYS A 204 -6.31 -6.65 24.80
N GLU A 205 -5.23 -6.56 24.00
CA GLU A 205 -5.07 -7.24 22.72
C GLU A 205 -6.33 -7.17 21.84
N LEU A 206 -6.90 -5.96 21.73
CA LEU A 206 -8.17 -5.77 21.05
C LEU A 206 -8.04 -6.09 19.55
N SER A 207 -9.07 -6.73 18.99
CA SER A 207 -9.20 -6.85 17.54
C SER A 207 -9.58 -5.51 16.90
N VAL A 208 -9.37 -5.37 15.58
CA VAL A 208 -9.75 -4.17 14.82
C VAL A 208 -11.23 -3.86 14.98
N ARG A 209 -12.09 -4.88 14.93
CA ARG A 209 -13.54 -4.74 15.12
C ARG A 209 -13.91 -4.27 16.53
N ALA A 210 -13.23 -4.79 17.55
CA ALA A 210 -13.45 -4.36 18.93
C ALA A 210 -13.00 -2.90 19.14
N THR A 211 -11.88 -2.53 18.52
CA THR A 211 -11.35 -1.16 18.51
C THR A 211 -12.33 -0.19 17.83
N GLU A 212 -12.90 -0.57 16.69
CA GLU A 212 -13.92 0.24 15.99
C GLU A 212 -15.17 0.46 16.85
N ALA A 213 -15.63 -0.59 17.53
CA ALA A 213 -16.76 -0.49 18.45
C ALA A 213 -16.46 0.43 19.64
N LEU A 214 -15.23 0.40 20.16
CA LEU A 214 -14.78 1.26 21.24
C LEU A 214 -14.69 2.72 20.79
N VAL A 215 -14.11 3.00 19.62
CA VAL A 215 -14.03 4.36 19.05
C VAL A 215 -15.41 4.95 18.77
N LYS A 216 -16.35 4.16 18.23
CA LYS A 216 -17.74 4.61 18.06
C LYS A 216 -18.34 5.06 19.40
N LYS A 217 -18.27 4.21 20.43
CA LYS A 217 -18.72 4.56 21.79
C LYS A 217 -18.04 5.83 22.33
N PHE A 218 -16.74 5.99 22.06
CA PHE A 218 -15.94 7.12 22.51
C PHE A 218 -16.36 8.45 21.86
N LEU A 219 -16.68 8.43 20.55
CA LEU A 219 -17.07 9.63 19.80
C LEU A 219 -18.48 10.12 20.10
N GLY A 220 -19.22 9.45 21.00
CA GLY A 220 -20.65 9.71 21.19
C GLY A 220 -21.49 9.35 19.95
N GLU A 221 -20.84 8.80 18.92
CA GLU A 221 -21.47 7.99 17.90
C GLU A 221 -21.88 6.70 18.58
N THR A 222 -23.04 6.74 19.24
CA THR A 222 -23.85 5.54 19.29
C THR A 222 -23.76 4.93 17.90
N PRO A 223 -23.48 3.62 17.75
CA PRO A 223 -23.77 3.01 16.47
C PRO A 223 -25.13 3.55 16.09
N ARG A 224 -25.35 3.91 14.83
CA ARG A 224 -26.68 3.76 14.30
C ARG A 224 -27.01 2.25 14.45
N ALA A 225 -27.26 1.77 15.67
CA ALA A 225 -28.54 1.22 16.00
C ALA A 225 -29.47 2.06 15.17
N ASN A 226 -30.01 1.44 14.11
CA ASN A 226 -31.27 1.89 13.59
C ASN A 226 -32.00 2.49 14.77
N GLN A 227 -32.22 3.81 14.72
CA GLN A 227 -33.25 4.37 15.54
C GLN A 227 -34.46 3.52 15.14
N ALA A 228 -34.74 2.49 15.93
CA ALA A 228 -36.06 2.32 16.45
C ALA A 228 -36.40 3.71 16.99
N LYS A 229 -36.86 4.59 16.05
CA LYS A 229 -38.01 5.42 16.32
C LYS A 229 -38.85 4.53 17.20
N GLN A 230 -39.15 4.99 18.40
CA GLN A 230 -40.25 4.44 19.16
C GLN A 230 -41.42 4.43 18.19
N VAL A 231 -41.61 3.29 17.52
CA VAL A 231 -42.83 2.99 16.80
C VAL A 231 -43.80 2.94 17.95
N SER A 232 -44.66 3.94 18.01
CA SER A 232 -45.89 3.91 18.79
C SER A 232 -46.38 2.47 18.79
N ASP A 233 -46.43 1.87 19.97
CA ASP A 233 -46.77 0.47 20.16
C ASP A 233 -48.26 0.26 19.89
N ASP A 234 -48.67 0.47 18.64
CA ASP A 234 -50.06 0.44 18.21
C ASP A 234 -50.52 -1.04 18.20
N PRO A 235 -51.52 -1.41 19.01
CA PRO A 235 -52.06 -2.76 19.07
C PRO A 235 -52.47 -3.31 17.69
N ASN A 236 -52.90 -2.44 16.76
CA ASN A 236 -53.31 -2.85 15.42
C ASN A 236 -52.11 -3.27 14.55
N VAL A 237 -50.97 -2.59 14.69
CA VAL A 237 -49.74 -2.92 13.93
C VAL A 237 -49.19 -4.27 14.39
N ARG A 238 -49.22 -4.55 15.70
CA ARG A 238 -48.82 -5.86 16.25
C ARG A 238 -49.72 -7.01 15.78
N ALA A 239 -51.03 -6.77 15.71
CA ALA A 239 -51.98 -7.76 15.20
C ALA A 239 -51.71 -8.05 13.71
N ALA A 240 -51.44 -7.01 12.91
CA ALA A 240 -51.09 -7.15 11.50
C ALA A 240 -49.76 -7.90 11.30
N GLU A 241 -48.71 -7.58 12.07
CA GLU A 241 -47.44 -8.31 12.05
C GLU A 241 -47.62 -9.80 12.37
N THR A 242 -48.40 -10.11 13.40
CA THR A 242 -48.65 -11.51 13.82
C THR A 242 -49.37 -12.29 12.73
N LYS A 243 -50.37 -11.67 12.08
CA LYS A 243 -51.12 -12.29 10.98
C LYS A 243 -50.22 -12.51 9.75
N LEU A 244 -49.39 -11.54 9.38
CA LEU A 244 -48.46 -11.65 8.26
C LEU A 244 -47.36 -12.69 8.51
N ARG A 245 -46.83 -12.77 9.74
CA ARG A 245 -45.86 -13.82 10.12
C ARG A 245 -46.45 -15.23 9.97
N ARG A 246 -47.71 -15.42 10.39
CA ARG A 246 -48.42 -16.70 10.22
C ARG A 246 -48.69 -17.04 8.75
N ALA A 247 -49.09 -16.06 7.94
CA ALA A 247 -49.40 -16.28 6.54
C ALA A 247 -48.15 -16.51 5.66
N LEU A 248 -47.07 -15.77 5.92
CA LEU A 248 -45.84 -15.82 5.12
C LEU A 248 -44.81 -16.81 5.66
N GLY A 249 -44.94 -17.29 6.90
CA GLY A 249 -44.02 -18.26 7.49
C GLY A 249 -42.60 -17.73 7.68
N THR A 250 -42.42 -16.40 7.71
CA THR A 250 -41.13 -15.74 7.91
C THR A 250 -41.28 -14.51 8.80
N GLN A 251 -40.15 -13.91 9.19
CA GLN A 251 -40.14 -12.70 10.01
C GLN A 251 -40.62 -11.49 9.19
N VAL A 252 -41.68 -10.86 9.69
CA VAL A 252 -42.26 -9.63 9.14
C VAL A 252 -42.19 -8.52 10.18
N LYS A 253 -41.78 -7.33 9.74
CA LYS A 253 -41.79 -6.08 10.52
C LYS A 253 -42.57 -5.01 9.77
N ILE A 254 -43.40 -4.26 10.48
CA ILE A 254 -44.15 -3.12 9.93
C ILE A 254 -43.61 -1.85 10.58
N ASN A 255 -42.90 -1.06 9.80
CA ASN A 255 -42.40 0.24 10.20
C ASN A 255 -43.38 1.31 9.70
N GLN A 256 -44.35 1.69 10.53
CA GLN A 256 -45.32 2.73 10.21
C GLN A 256 -44.91 4.09 10.78
N SER A 257 -45.07 5.13 9.98
CA SER A 257 -44.87 6.53 10.35
C SER A 257 -46.09 7.04 11.13
N SER A 258 -45.86 7.56 12.34
CA SER A 258 -46.91 8.09 13.21
C SER A 258 -47.52 9.41 12.73
N SER A 259 -46.96 10.06 11.70
CA SER A 259 -47.41 11.38 11.22
C SER A 259 -48.47 11.33 10.12
N ASP A 260 -48.45 10.30 9.27
CA ASP A 260 -49.22 10.25 8.01
C ASP A 260 -49.74 8.85 7.68
N GLY A 261 -49.50 7.86 8.54
CA GLY A 261 -49.94 6.47 8.34
C GLY A 261 -49.20 5.73 7.23
N SER A 262 -48.28 6.39 6.50
CA SER A 262 -47.40 5.75 5.54
C SER A 262 -46.41 4.83 6.25
N GLY A 263 -46.00 3.75 5.60
CA GLY A 263 -45.14 2.78 6.25
C GLY A 263 -44.47 1.83 5.29
N LYS A 264 -43.57 1.02 5.83
CA LYS A 264 -42.87 -0.05 5.11
C LYS A 264 -43.14 -1.38 5.78
N ILE A 265 -43.44 -2.39 4.97
CA ILE A 265 -43.49 -3.78 5.41
C ILE A 265 -42.18 -4.43 4.98
N GLU A 266 -41.39 -4.87 5.95
CA GLU A 266 -40.12 -5.56 5.74
C GLU A 266 -40.33 -7.06 5.96
N ILE A 267 -40.13 -7.85 4.91
CA ILE A 267 -40.25 -9.31 4.94
C ILE A 267 -38.84 -9.88 4.80
N THR A 268 -38.39 -10.63 5.80
CA THR A 268 -37.08 -11.31 5.76
C THR A 268 -37.20 -12.60 4.96
N PHE A 269 -36.23 -12.91 4.10
CA PHE A 269 -36.12 -14.21 3.44
C PHE A 269 -34.73 -14.79 3.70
N PHE A 270 -34.65 -16.11 3.88
CA PHE A 270 -33.40 -16.77 4.27
C PHE A 270 -32.62 -17.40 3.10
N ASN A 271 -33.27 -17.58 1.95
CA ASN A 271 -32.67 -18.11 0.73
C ASN A 271 -33.56 -17.81 -0.49
N ASN A 272 -33.06 -18.08 -1.70
CA ASN A 272 -33.80 -17.81 -2.95
C ASN A 272 -35.11 -18.59 -3.05
N ARG A 273 -35.18 -19.83 -2.52
CA ARG A 273 -36.44 -20.61 -2.52
C ARG A 273 -37.50 -19.97 -1.63
N ASP A 274 -37.07 -19.38 -0.51
CA ASP A 274 -37.94 -18.66 0.42
C ASP A 274 -38.47 -17.36 -0.22
N LEU A 275 -37.63 -16.64 -0.95
CA LEU A 275 -38.03 -15.48 -1.75
C LEU A 275 -39.09 -15.86 -2.80
N ASP A 276 -38.86 -16.92 -3.58
CA ASP A 276 -39.80 -17.39 -4.61
C ASP A 276 -41.15 -17.81 -4.01
N ARG A 277 -41.12 -18.52 -2.87
CA ARG A 277 -42.33 -18.91 -2.13
C ARG A 277 -43.11 -17.69 -1.64
N ILE A 278 -42.43 -16.69 -1.06
CA ILE A 278 -43.05 -15.44 -0.59
C ILE A 278 -43.64 -14.67 -1.77
N TYR A 279 -42.91 -14.58 -2.88
CA TYR A 279 -43.37 -13.93 -4.10
C TYR A 279 -44.66 -14.58 -4.63
N GLN A 280 -44.71 -15.91 -4.71
CA GLN A 280 -45.91 -16.64 -5.11
C GLN A 280 -47.09 -16.44 -4.15
N LEU A 281 -46.84 -16.36 -2.85
CA LEU A 281 -47.89 -16.10 -1.85
C LEU A 281 -48.47 -14.68 -1.96
N LEU A 282 -47.65 -13.68 -2.25
CA LEU A 282 -48.08 -12.28 -2.38
C LEU A 282 -48.80 -11.99 -3.71
N THR A 283 -48.44 -12.71 -4.77
CA THR A 283 -49.01 -12.53 -6.11
C THR A 283 -50.24 -13.41 -6.37
N ARG A 284 -50.55 -14.35 -5.47
CA ARG A 284 -51.65 -15.31 -5.63
C ARG A 284 -53.05 -14.69 -5.64
N SER A 285 -53.20 -13.44 -5.21
CA SER A 285 -54.47 -12.71 -5.16
C SER A 285 -54.70 -11.76 -6.34
N THR A 286 -53.87 -11.85 -7.39
CA THR A 286 -53.97 -11.00 -8.60
C THR A 286 -54.41 -11.78 -9.86
N GLN A 287 -55.01 -12.96 -9.69
CA GLN A 287 -55.71 -13.71 -10.73
C GLN A 287 -57.17 -13.95 -10.34
#